data_AF-A0A6I6GR37-F1
#
_entry.id   AF-A0A6I6GR37-F1
#
_cell.length_a   1.000
_cell.length_b   1.000
_cell.length_c   1.000
_cell.angle_alpha   90.00
_cell.angle_beta   90.00
_cell.angle_gamma   90.00
#
_symmetry.space_group_name_H-M   'P 1'
#
loop_
_entity.id
_entity.type
_entity.pdbx_description
1 polymer ?
#
loop_
_entity_poly.entity_id
_entity_poly.type
_entity_poly.pdbx_seq_one_letter_code
_entity_poly.pdbx_strand_id
1 'polypeptide(L)'
;MQYTHKKSLGQHFLHDENMCRKIVAALQQQPVQQLVEVGPGAGAITKYLMELPDVTLKLIEIDDEKVAYLLHTYPALEGKIIHESVLDTGVPFEGPFTVIGNFPYNISTEIVFKVLDWKTQVTAVIGMFQKEVAQRLAAGPGSKVYGVTSVLTQAYFNVEYLFDVPPGCFAPPPKVMSGVIRMTPVQTPIHMRSENDFRILVKAAFNQRRKQLRNAVRSLFSTEVLQDPIFNQRAEQLSIEQFAALTFQMN
;
A
#
# COMPACT_ATOMS: atom_id res chain seq x y z
N MET A 1 -26.79 3.10 16.57
CA MET A 1 -26.17 1.90 17.16
C MET A 1 -24.78 2.28 17.66
N GLN A 2 -24.39 1.92 18.89
CA GLN A 2 -23.01 2.08 19.37
C GLN A 2 -22.17 0.89 18.89
N TYR A 3 -20.96 1.13 18.38
CA TYR A 3 -20.01 0.07 18.00
C TYR A 3 -18.85 0.01 18.98
N THR A 4 -18.25 -1.16 19.17
CA THR A 4 -17.11 -1.33 20.08
C THR A 4 -15.76 -1.24 19.35
N HIS A 5 -14.71 -0.88 20.08
CA HIS A 5 -13.33 -0.88 19.58
C HIS A 5 -12.70 -2.26 19.81
N LYS A 6 -12.39 -3.00 18.75
CA LYS A 6 -11.67 -4.27 18.87
C LYS A 6 -10.17 -3.98 18.81
N LYS A 7 -9.50 -4.00 19.99
CA LYS A 7 -8.04 -3.77 20.09
C LYS A 7 -7.21 -4.71 19.21
N SER A 8 -7.68 -5.94 18.98
CA SER A 8 -7.02 -6.93 18.11
C SER A 8 -6.89 -6.48 16.65
N LEU A 9 -7.76 -5.58 16.20
CA LEU A 9 -7.78 -5.06 14.83
C LEU A 9 -7.02 -3.74 14.67
N GLY A 10 -6.40 -3.21 15.75
CA GLY A 10 -5.62 -1.97 15.69
C GLY A 10 -6.42 -0.74 15.22
N GLN A 11 -7.73 -0.72 15.49
CA GLN A 11 -8.65 0.27 14.93
C GLN A 11 -8.43 1.68 15.53
N HIS A 12 -7.98 2.60 14.68
CA HIS A 12 -7.99 4.04 14.91
C HIS A 12 -8.95 4.69 13.92
N PHE A 13 -10.13 5.12 14.38
CA PHE A 13 -11.13 5.69 13.48
C PHE A 13 -10.85 7.16 13.22
N LEU A 14 -10.66 7.51 11.95
CA LEU A 14 -10.57 8.89 11.51
C LEU A 14 -11.92 9.58 11.81
N HIS A 15 -11.89 10.76 12.43
CA HIS A 15 -13.09 11.56 12.70
C HIS A 15 -12.97 13.01 12.19
N ASP A 16 -11.74 13.45 11.87
CA ASP A 16 -11.51 14.80 11.35
C ASP A 16 -12.03 14.94 9.92
N GLU A 17 -13.11 15.71 9.77
CA GLU A 17 -13.79 15.91 8.49
C GLU A 17 -12.91 16.62 7.45
N ASN A 18 -12.00 17.51 7.88
CA ASN A 18 -11.10 18.20 6.96
C ASN A 18 -10.09 17.21 6.38
N MET A 19 -9.58 16.28 7.20
CA MET A 19 -8.69 15.22 6.73
C MET A 19 -9.42 14.27 5.78
N CYS A 20 -10.66 13.86 6.10
CA CYS A 20 -11.47 13.05 5.19
C CYS A 20 -11.64 13.74 3.83
N ARG A 21 -12.05 15.01 3.80
CA ARG A 21 -12.19 15.78 2.55
C ARG A 21 -10.88 15.93 1.80
N LYS A 22 -9.76 16.12 2.50
CA LYS A 22 -8.44 16.24 1.88
C LYS A 22 -7.99 14.92 1.23
N ILE A 23 -8.29 13.78 1.85
CA ILE A 23 -8.05 12.45 1.27
C ILE A 23 -8.91 12.25 0.01
N VAL A 24 -10.21 12.58 0.07
CA VAL A 24 -11.10 12.50 -1.11
C VAL A 24 -10.68 13.46 -2.22
N ALA A 25 -10.23 14.67 -1.89
CA ALA A 25 -9.71 15.61 -2.88
C ALA A 25 -8.44 15.08 -3.58
N ALA A 26 -7.60 14.31 -2.88
CA ALA A 26 -6.46 13.65 -3.49
C ALA A 26 -6.88 12.52 -4.46
N LEU A 27 -7.99 11.83 -4.18
CA LEU A 27 -8.57 10.84 -5.09
C LEU A 27 -9.05 11.49 -6.40
N GLN A 28 -9.72 12.64 -6.31
CA GLN A 28 -10.32 13.33 -7.47
C GLN A 28 -9.31 13.99 -8.42
N GLN A 29 -8.00 13.90 -8.16
CA GLN A 29 -6.98 14.39 -9.10
C GLN A 29 -6.81 13.47 -10.32
N GLN A 30 -7.48 12.32 -10.34
CA GLN A 30 -7.54 11.40 -11.47
C GLN A 30 -9.00 10.96 -11.72
N PRO A 31 -9.36 10.58 -12.96
CA PRO A 31 -10.66 9.98 -13.22
C PRO A 31 -10.84 8.68 -12.43
N VAL A 32 -11.97 8.56 -11.74
CA VAL A 32 -12.33 7.37 -10.96
C VAL A 32 -13.70 6.90 -11.43
N GLN A 33 -13.79 5.65 -11.87
CA GLN A 33 -15.06 5.02 -12.27
C GLN A 33 -15.43 3.88 -11.32
N GLN A 34 -14.46 3.05 -10.95
CA GLN A 34 -14.61 1.96 -9.99
C GLN A 34 -13.70 2.22 -8.80
N LEU A 35 -14.27 2.18 -7.60
CA LEU A 35 -13.60 2.53 -6.36
C LEU A 35 -13.85 1.46 -5.32
N VAL A 36 -12.77 0.96 -4.71
CA VAL A 36 -12.86 0.11 -3.53
C VAL A 36 -12.28 0.83 -2.32
N GLU A 37 -13.07 0.95 -1.26
CA GLU A 37 -12.58 1.38 0.05
C GLU A 37 -12.24 0.14 0.89
N VAL A 38 -10.99 0.04 1.35
CA VAL A 38 -10.55 -1.03 2.24
C VAL A 38 -10.57 -0.54 3.68
N GLY A 39 -11.28 -1.28 4.55
CA GLY A 39 -11.42 -0.94 5.96
C GLY A 39 -12.19 0.37 6.18
N PRO A 40 -13.44 0.48 5.71
CA PRO A 40 -14.27 1.69 5.88
C PRO A 40 -14.53 2.02 7.36
N GLY A 41 -14.47 1.03 8.26
CA GLY A 41 -14.73 1.22 9.68
C GLY A 41 -16.12 1.82 9.92
N ALA A 42 -16.18 2.98 10.58
CA ALA A 42 -17.44 3.70 10.82
C ALA A 42 -17.87 4.61 9.65
N GLY A 43 -17.26 4.48 8.47
CA GLY A 43 -17.65 5.21 7.28
C GLY A 43 -17.17 6.67 7.22
N ALA A 44 -16.04 6.96 7.87
CA ALA A 44 -15.49 8.32 7.97
C ALA A 44 -15.14 8.91 6.59
N ILE A 45 -14.54 8.09 5.72
CA ILE A 45 -14.23 8.46 4.34
C ILE A 45 -15.42 8.07 3.44
N THR A 46 -16.01 6.88 3.64
CA THR A 46 -17.16 6.33 2.89
C THR A 46 -18.23 7.36 2.57
N LYS A 47 -18.69 8.14 3.56
CA LYS A 47 -19.76 9.13 3.35
C LYS A 47 -19.46 10.16 2.27
N TYR A 48 -18.18 10.55 2.14
CA TYR A 48 -17.73 11.46 1.10
C TYR A 48 -17.53 10.77 -0.25
N LEU A 49 -17.17 9.50 -0.24
CA LEU A 49 -17.04 8.71 -1.48
C LEU A 49 -18.41 8.47 -2.12
N MET A 50 -19.46 8.31 -1.32
CA MET A 50 -20.84 8.16 -1.79
C MET A 50 -21.38 9.41 -2.48
N GLU A 51 -20.80 10.59 -2.23
CA GLU A 51 -21.18 11.86 -2.87
C GLU A 51 -20.51 12.03 -4.25
N LEU A 52 -19.57 11.16 -4.62
CA LEU A 52 -18.88 11.26 -5.91
C LEU A 52 -19.83 10.86 -7.06
N PRO A 53 -20.00 11.72 -8.07
CA PRO A 53 -20.82 11.39 -9.23
C PRO A 53 -20.16 10.29 -10.06
N ASP A 54 -20.98 9.42 -10.65
CA ASP A 54 -20.56 8.41 -11.63
C ASP A 54 -19.50 7.41 -11.14
N VAL A 55 -19.38 7.21 -9.82
CA VAL A 55 -18.47 6.23 -9.20
C VAL A 55 -19.23 4.99 -8.74
N THR A 56 -18.79 3.81 -9.20
CA THR A 56 -19.20 2.51 -8.64
C THR A 56 -18.35 2.19 -7.43
N LEU A 57 -18.91 2.40 -6.24
CA LEU A 57 -18.25 2.15 -4.96
C LEU A 57 -18.49 0.71 -4.46
N LYS A 58 -17.43 0.03 -4.03
CA LYS A 58 -17.46 -1.17 -3.19
C LYS A 58 -16.64 -0.94 -1.91
N LEU A 59 -17.00 -1.65 -0.85
CA LEU A 59 -16.25 -1.64 0.42
C LEU A 59 -15.74 -3.04 0.72
N ILE A 60 -14.55 -3.16 1.33
CA ILE A 60 -14.06 -4.41 1.90
C ILE A 60 -13.93 -4.23 3.41
N GLU A 61 -14.72 -4.98 4.19
CA GLU A 61 -14.74 -4.91 5.65
C GLU A 61 -14.91 -6.30 6.24
N ILE A 62 -14.11 -6.62 7.26
CA ILE A 62 -14.12 -7.92 7.94
C ILE A 62 -14.95 -7.89 9.23
N ASP A 63 -15.09 -6.73 9.87
CA ASP A 63 -15.75 -6.60 11.17
C ASP A 63 -17.28 -6.56 11.03
N ASP A 64 -17.96 -7.64 11.45
CA ASP A 64 -19.41 -7.80 11.41
C ASP A 64 -20.18 -6.60 11.99
N GLU A 65 -19.69 -6.04 13.10
CA GLU A 65 -20.31 -4.87 13.75
C GLU A 65 -20.25 -3.62 12.86
N LYS A 66 -19.18 -3.47 12.08
CA LYS A 66 -18.98 -2.34 11.17
C LYS A 66 -19.81 -2.50 9.92
N VAL A 67 -19.89 -3.71 9.37
CA VAL A 67 -20.80 -4.02 8.25
C VAL A 67 -22.24 -3.69 8.63
N ALA A 68 -22.72 -4.18 9.79
CA ALA A 68 -24.06 -3.88 10.27
C ALA A 68 -24.29 -2.37 10.50
N TYR A 69 -23.31 -1.68 11.10
CA TYR A 69 -23.37 -0.23 11.30
C TYR A 69 -23.44 0.53 9.97
N LEU A 70 -22.62 0.18 8.99
CA LEU A 70 -22.57 0.82 7.68
C LEU A 70 -23.89 0.64 6.92
N LEU A 71 -24.44 -0.57 6.89
CA LEU A 71 -25.73 -0.83 6.23
C LEU A 71 -26.90 -0.10 6.91
N HIS A 72 -26.89 0.00 8.24
CA HIS A 72 -27.90 0.76 8.97
C HIS A 72 -27.78 2.28 8.72
N THR A 73 -26.56 2.81 8.72
CA THR A 73 -26.30 4.25 8.58
C THR A 73 -26.44 4.72 7.13
N TYR A 74 -26.04 3.87 6.18
CA TYR A 74 -26.04 4.15 4.75
C TYR A 74 -26.69 2.99 3.98
N PRO A 75 -28.03 2.91 3.94
CA PRO A 75 -28.74 1.81 3.26
C PRO A 75 -28.36 1.65 1.77
N ALA A 76 -27.92 2.72 1.11
CA ALA A 76 -27.42 2.69 -0.26
C ALA A 76 -26.12 1.88 -0.47
N LEU A 77 -25.51 1.34 0.60
CA LEU A 77 -24.40 0.40 0.57
C LEU A 77 -24.84 -1.07 0.45
N GLU A 78 -26.14 -1.36 0.48
CA GLU A 78 -26.64 -2.71 0.27
C GLU A 78 -26.14 -3.29 -1.07
N GLY A 79 -25.59 -4.51 -1.02
CA GLY A 79 -24.95 -5.15 -2.18
C GLY A 79 -23.57 -4.60 -2.58
N LYS A 80 -23.02 -3.60 -1.88
CA LYS A 80 -21.71 -2.99 -2.19
C LYS A 80 -20.60 -3.39 -1.22
N ILE A 81 -20.92 -4.06 -0.11
CA ILE A 81 -19.95 -4.48 0.90
C ILE A 81 -19.51 -5.92 0.63
N ILE A 82 -18.22 -6.09 0.39
CA ILE A 82 -17.53 -7.38 0.35
C ILE A 82 -17.11 -7.69 1.80
N HIS A 83 -17.86 -8.57 2.45
CA HIS A 83 -17.70 -8.89 3.87
C HIS A 83 -16.67 -10.01 4.08
N GLU A 84 -15.40 -9.64 3.99
CA GLU A 84 -14.27 -10.56 4.16
C GLU A 84 -12.99 -9.79 4.48
N SER A 85 -11.93 -10.52 4.83
CA SER A 85 -10.57 -9.99 4.94
C SER A 85 -10.05 -9.55 3.58
N VAL A 86 -9.57 -8.31 3.46
CA VAL A 86 -8.92 -7.82 2.23
C VAL A 86 -7.75 -8.69 1.77
N LEU A 87 -7.05 -9.35 2.70
CA LEU A 87 -5.93 -10.23 2.38
C LEU A 87 -6.40 -11.47 1.62
N ASP A 88 -7.63 -11.91 1.87
CA ASP A 88 -8.24 -13.10 1.28
C ASP A 88 -9.15 -12.76 0.08
N THR A 89 -9.52 -11.48 -0.08
CA THR A 89 -10.38 -11.00 -1.18
C THR A 89 -9.83 -11.23 -2.58
N GLY A 90 -10.68 -11.68 -3.50
CA GLY A 90 -10.39 -11.66 -4.93
C GLY A 90 -10.26 -10.23 -5.49
N VAL A 91 -10.14 -10.08 -6.80
CA VAL A 91 -10.21 -8.76 -7.41
C VAL A 91 -11.65 -8.20 -7.23
N PRO A 92 -11.84 -7.00 -6.68
CA PRO A 92 -13.17 -6.47 -6.36
C PRO A 92 -13.98 -6.08 -7.61
N PHE A 93 -13.34 -5.89 -8.77
CA PHE A 93 -13.98 -5.50 -10.01
C PHE A 93 -13.41 -6.28 -11.19
N GLU A 94 -14.19 -6.43 -12.26
CA GLU A 94 -13.70 -7.01 -13.52
C GLU A 94 -12.75 -6.05 -14.27
N GLY A 95 -13.00 -4.74 -14.16
CA GLY A 95 -12.26 -3.69 -14.83
C GLY A 95 -11.23 -2.97 -13.95
N PRO A 96 -10.60 -1.90 -14.47
CA PRO A 96 -9.66 -1.10 -13.70
C PRO A 96 -10.33 -0.34 -12.57
N PHE A 97 -9.70 -0.32 -11.39
CA PHE A 97 -10.28 0.30 -10.20
C PHE A 97 -9.23 1.05 -9.37
N THR A 98 -9.71 2.00 -8.57
CA THR A 98 -8.90 2.73 -7.59
C THR A 98 -9.12 2.15 -6.19
N VAL A 99 -8.06 2.08 -5.40
CA VAL A 99 -8.10 1.68 -3.99
C VAL A 99 -7.99 2.92 -3.11
N ILE A 100 -8.82 3.01 -2.08
CA ILE A 100 -8.73 4.05 -1.05
C ILE A 100 -8.88 3.44 0.34
N GLY A 101 -8.27 4.03 1.36
CA GLY A 101 -8.57 3.62 2.73
C GLY A 101 -7.68 4.23 3.80
N ASN A 102 -8.20 4.17 5.02
CA ASN A 102 -7.41 4.31 6.24
C ASN A 102 -6.98 2.91 6.68
N PHE A 103 -5.82 2.46 6.20
CA PHE A 103 -5.45 1.06 6.37
C PHE A 103 -5.10 0.72 7.82
N PRO A 104 -5.58 -0.42 8.36
CA PRO A 104 -5.21 -0.87 9.69
C PRO A 104 -3.70 -1.06 9.83
N TYR A 105 -3.11 -0.48 10.87
CA TYR A 105 -1.65 -0.40 11.00
C TYR A 105 -0.95 -1.76 11.09
N ASN A 106 -1.61 -2.74 11.70
CA ASN A 106 -1.09 -4.09 11.91
C ASN A 106 -0.95 -4.91 10.63
N ILE A 107 -1.71 -4.60 9.58
CA ILE A 107 -1.71 -5.33 8.30
C ILE A 107 -1.44 -4.42 7.09
N SER A 108 -1.02 -3.17 7.34
CA SER A 108 -0.92 -2.17 6.27
C SER A 108 0.12 -2.52 5.20
N THR A 109 1.19 -3.24 5.56
CA THR A 109 2.19 -3.72 4.60
C THR A 109 1.65 -4.88 3.76
N GLU A 110 0.88 -5.76 4.38
CA GLU A 110 0.20 -6.89 3.75
C GLU A 110 -0.86 -6.40 2.76
N ILE A 111 -1.57 -5.31 3.09
CA ILE A 111 -2.48 -4.63 2.16
C ILE A 111 -1.74 -4.12 0.93
N VAL A 112 -0.53 -3.55 1.09
CA VAL A 112 0.28 -3.12 -0.06
C VAL A 112 0.66 -4.32 -0.93
N PHE A 113 1.05 -5.45 -0.34
CA PHE A 113 1.32 -6.67 -1.12
C PHE A 113 0.07 -7.18 -1.82
N LYS A 114 -1.10 -7.12 -1.17
CA LYS A 114 -2.37 -7.46 -1.81
C LYS A 114 -2.68 -6.56 -3.01
N VAL A 115 -2.43 -5.26 -2.89
CA VAL A 115 -2.54 -4.32 -4.00
C VAL A 115 -1.57 -4.67 -5.13
N LEU A 116 -0.36 -5.15 -4.83
CA LEU A 116 0.58 -5.65 -5.85
C LEU A 116 0.05 -6.90 -6.57
N ASP A 117 -0.74 -7.75 -5.90
CA ASP A 117 -1.42 -8.87 -6.56
C ASP A 117 -2.48 -8.37 -7.58
N TRP A 118 -3.06 -7.19 -7.34
CA TRP A 118 -4.03 -6.53 -8.22
C TRP A 118 -3.41 -5.52 -9.19
N LYS A 119 -2.08 -5.45 -9.29
CA LYS A 119 -1.35 -4.35 -9.96
C LYS A 119 -1.73 -4.08 -11.42
N THR A 120 -2.25 -5.06 -12.14
CA THR A 120 -2.65 -4.91 -13.55
C THR A 120 -4.00 -4.19 -13.72
N GLN A 121 -4.81 -4.12 -12.65
CA GLN A 121 -6.13 -3.48 -12.64
C GLN A 121 -6.18 -2.23 -11.77
N VAL A 122 -5.29 -2.09 -10.78
CA VAL A 122 -5.26 -0.91 -9.91
C VAL A 122 -4.77 0.30 -10.69
N THR A 123 -5.64 1.31 -10.85
CA THR A 123 -5.32 2.58 -11.53
C THR A 123 -4.67 3.60 -10.61
N ALA A 124 -5.00 3.55 -9.32
CA ALA A 124 -4.40 4.36 -8.28
C ALA A 124 -4.66 3.77 -6.90
N VAL A 125 -3.86 4.19 -5.92
CA VAL A 125 -4.11 3.97 -4.49
C VAL A 125 -4.00 5.28 -3.75
N ILE A 126 -4.98 5.62 -2.93
CA ILE A 126 -4.89 6.69 -1.94
C ILE A 126 -4.99 6.04 -0.55
N GLY A 127 -3.84 5.83 0.07
CA GLY A 127 -3.75 5.05 1.31
C GLY A 127 -3.21 5.89 2.46
N MET A 128 -3.84 5.78 3.62
CA MET A 128 -3.29 6.30 4.87
C MET A 128 -2.65 5.17 5.68
N PHE A 129 -1.42 5.42 6.14
CA PHE A 129 -0.58 4.48 6.87
C PHE A 129 -0.02 5.14 8.14
N GLN A 130 0.64 4.37 9.01
CA GLN A 130 1.59 4.97 9.93
C GLN A 130 2.66 5.74 9.14
N LYS A 131 3.08 6.90 9.65
CA LYS A 131 4.03 7.79 8.97
C LYS A 131 5.31 7.07 8.54
N GLU A 132 5.88 6.23 9.40
CA GLU A 132 7.10 5.48 9.05
C GLU A 132 6.89 4.52 7.87
N VAL A 133 5.72 3.86 7.80
CA VAL A 133 5.38 2.96 6.70
C VAL A 133 5.18 3.75 5.41
N ALA A 134 4.42 4.84 5.46
CA ALA A 134 4.25 5.74 4.32
C ALA A 134 5.59 6.30 3.81
N GLN A 135 6.46 6.75 4.71
CA GLN A 135 7.81 7.22 4.37
C GLN A 135 8.68 6.12 3.77
N ARG A 136 8.59 4.88 4.28
CA ARG A 136 9.31 3.73 3.71
C ARG A 136 8.82 3.42 2.30
N LEU A 137 7.51 3.37 2.07
CA LEU A 137 6.95 3.12 0.75
C LEU A 137 7.37 4.18 -0.28
N ALA A 138 7.48 5.44 0.14
CA ALA A 138 7.89 6.56 -0.71
C ALA A 138 9.41 6.82 -0.75
N ALA A 139 10.23 6.09 0.02
CA ALA A 139 11.67 6.33 0.09
C ALA A 139 12.37 5.90 -1.20
N GLY A 140 13.29 6.72 -1.71
CA GLY A 140 14.16 6.35 -2.83
C GLY A 140 15.53 5.79 -2.41
N PRO A 141 16.34 5.30 -3.38
CA PRO A 141 17.70 4.83 -3.14
C PRO A 141 18.58 5.85 -2.41
N GLY A 142 19.51 5.35 -1.59
CA GLY A 142 20.39 6.15 -0.74
C GLY A 142 19.78 6.56 0.60
N SER A 143 18.46 6.43 0.78
CA SER A 143 17.79 6.75 2.05
C SER A 143 17.96 5.64 3.10
N LYS A 144 18.13 6.03 4.37
CA LYS A 144 18.11 5.10 5.52
C LYS A 144 16.73 4.47 5.77
N VAL A 145 15.68 4.99 5.15
CA VAL A 145 14.32 4.43 5.27
C VAL A 145 14.04 3.43 4.14
N TYR A 146 14.76 3.54 3.00
CA TYR A 146 14.62 2.67 1.84
C TYR A 146 14.82 1.19 2.21
N GLY A 147 13.94 0.32 1.71
CA GLY A 147 13.88 -1.07 2.12
C GLY A 147 13.11 -1.95 1.14
N VAL A 148 12.84 -3.19 1.58
CA VAL A 148 12.13 -4.20 0.77
C VAL A 148 10.82 -3.67 0.21
N THR A 149 9.98 -3.06 1.05
CA THR A 149 8.67 -2.55 0.61
C THR A 149 8.81 -1.39 -0.37
N SER A 150 9.82 -0.53 -0.21
CA SER A 150 10.12 0.53 -1.18
C SER A 150 10.39 -0.06 -2.56
N VAL A 151 11.31 -1.03 -2.65
CA VAL A 151 11.74 -1.60 -3.94
C VAL A 151 10.62 -2.39 -4.60
N LEU A 152 9.93 -3.25 -3.85
CA LEU A 152 8.87 -4.11 -4.38
C LEU A 152 7.65 -3.30 -4.83
N THR A 153 7.26 -2.27 -4.07
CA THR A 153 6.14 -1.41 -4.44
C THR A 153 6.50 -0.51 -5.61
N GLN A 154 7.66 0.13 -5.57
CA GLN A 154 8.05 1.09 -6.60
C GLN A 154 8.40 0.45 -7.95
N ALA A 155 8.61 -0.86 -8.00
CA ALA A 155 8.74 -1.59 -9.26
C ALA A 155 7.48 -1.55 -10.13
N TYR A 156 6.31 -1.30 -9.51
CA TYR A 156 5.02 -1.30 -10.20
C TYR A 156 4.25 0.01 -10.05
N PHE A 157 4.57 0.81 -9.03
CA PHE A 157 3.87 2.07 -8.76
C PHE A 157 4.83 3.23 -8.47
N ASN A 158 4.59 4.39 -9.07
CA ASN A 158 5.13 5.66 -8.56
C ASN A 158 4.46 5.97 -7.21
N VAL A 159 5.26 6.22 -6.16
CA VAL A 159 4.77 6.49 -4.81
C VAL A 159 5.06 7.93 -4.41
N GLU A 160 4.02 8.71 -4.15
CA GLU A 160 4.07 10.11 -3.73
C GLU A 160 3.59 10.24 -2.28
N TYR A 161 4.40 10.85 -1.41
CA TYR A 161 3.97 11.19 -0.04
C TYR A 161 3.21 12.51 -0.05
N LEU A 162 1.92 12.50 0.26
CA LEU A 162 1.06 13.68 0.10
C LEU A 162 1.10 14.59 1.33
N PHE A 163 0.77 14.06 2.51
CA PHE A 163 0.72 14.86 3.74
C PHE A 163 0.66 13.99 5.00
N ASP A 164 1.02 14.61 6.13
CA ASP A 164 0.89 14.05 7.47
C ASP A 164 -0.54 14.21 8.02
N VAL A 165 -0.95 13.27 8.87
CA VAL A 165 -2.19 13.36 9.65
C VAL A 165 -1.87 13.19 11.15
N PRO A 166 -2.18 14.19 11.99
CA PRO A 166 -1.93 14.13 13.44
C PRO A 166 -2.80 13.10 14.18
N PRO A 167 -2.32 12.53 15.30
CA PRO A 167 -3.10 11.62 16.15
C PRO A 167 -4.45 12.17 16.61
N GLY A 168 -4.56 13.49 16.81
CA GLY A 168 -5.80 14.14 17.25
C GLY A 168 -6.97 13.95 16.26
N CYS A 169 -6.68 13.61 15.00
CA CYS A 169 -7.70 13.34 13.98
C CYS A 169 -8.39 11.96 14.15
N PHE A 170 -7.98 11.16 15.14
CA PHE A 170 -8.48 9.79 15.35
C PHE A 170 -9.09 9.57 16.74
N ALA A 171 -10.00 8.60 16.82
CA ALA A 171 -10.62 8.13 18.04
C ALA A 171 -10.56 6.59 18.15
N PRO A 172 -9.85 6.02 19.14
CA PRO A 172 -8.86 6.68 20.00
C PRO A 172 -7.64 7.17 19.19
N PRO A 173 -6.90 8.18 19.68
CA PRO A 173 -5.72 8.68 18.99
C PRO A 173 -4.59 7.63 18.96
N PRO A 174 -3.90 7.43 17.82
CA PRO A 174 -2.71 6.61 17.76
C PRO A 174 -1.53 7.25 18.50
N LYS A 175 -0.51 6.45 18.82
CA LYS A 175 0.72 6.95 19.46
C LYS A 175 1.69 7.63 18.50
N VAL A 176 1.45 7.49 17.20
CA VAL A 176 2.35 7.93 16.13
C VAL A 176 1.56 8.73 15.10
N MET A 177 2.26 9.58 14.35
CA MET A 177 1.71 10.27 13.19
C MET A 177 1.30 9.27 12.12
N SER A 178 0.29 9.63 11.33
CA SER A 178 -0.05 8.94 10.09
C SER A 178 0.44 9.74 8.88
N GLY A 179 0.57 9.07 7.74
CA GLY A 179 0.91 9.68 6.46
C GLY A 179 0.00 9.15 5.37
N VAL A 180 -0.46 10.06 4.49
CA VAL A 180 -1.22 9.70 3.28
C VAL A 180 -0.27 9.68 2.10
N ILE A 181 -0.31 8.59 1.34
CA ILE A 181 0.43 8.44 0.08
C ILE A 181 -0.51 8.23 -1.09
N ARG A 182 -0.02 8.56 -2.27
CA ARG A 182 -0.59 8.17 -3.56
C ARG A 182 0.32 7.17 -4.24
N MET A 183 -0.27 6.12 -4.79
CA MET A 183 0.41 5.19 -5.69
C MET A 183 -0.26 5.23 -7.05
N THR A 184 0.51 5.33 -8.13
CA THR A 184 0.01 5.29 -9.52
C THR A 184 0.87 4.33 -10.33
N PRO A 185 0.32 3.51 -11.24
CA PRO A 185 1.11 2.57 -12.02
C PRO A 185 2.29 3.24 -12.73
N VAL A 186 3.44 2.56 -12.76
CA VAL A 186 4.57 3.00 -13.59
C VAL A 186 4.17 2.94 -15.07
N GLN A 187 4.50 3.97 -15.84
CA GLN A 187 4.14 4.03 -17.26
C GLN A 187 4.95 3.02 -18.09
N THR A 188 6.20 2.80 -17.71
CA THR A 188 7.11 1.85 -18.36
C THR A 188 7.39 0.71 -17.39
N PRO A 189 6.91 -0.51 -17.68
CA PRO A 189 7.22 -1.67 -16.88
C PRO A 189 8.72 -1.90 -16.78
N ILE A 190 9.22 -2.15 -15.57
CA ILE A 190 10.64 -2.46 -15.36
C ILE A 190 10.90 -3.88 -15.84
N HIS A 191 11.88 -4.03 -16.74
CA HIS A 191 12.24 -5.33 -17.27
C HIS A 191 13.09 -6.13 -16.28
N MET A 192 12.59 -7.30 -15.87
CA MET A 192 13.24 -8.23 -14.93
C MET A 192 13.06 -9.68 -15.41
N ARG A 193 13.93 -10.61 -14.99
CA ARG A 193 13.88 -12.04 -15.38
C ARG A 193 12.56 -12.68 -14.99
N SER A 194 12.16 -12.49 -13.73
CA SER A 194 10.84 -12.87 -13.23
C SER A 194 10.52 -12.07 -11.95
N GLU A 195 9.23 -11.90 -11.63
CA GLU A 195 8.83 -11.25 -10.37
C GLU A 195 9.33 -12.02 -9.14
N ASN A 196 9.41 -13.35 -9.25
CA ASN A 196 9.87 -14.20 -8.16
C ASN A 196 11.38 -14.03 -7.90
N ASP A 197 12.20 -14.01 -8.95
CA ASP A 197 13.64 -13.75 -8.82
C ASP A 197 13.90 -12.36 -8.23
N PHE A 198 13.17 -11.36 -8.71
CA PHE A 198 13.24 -10.00 -8.20
C PHE A 198 12.93 -9.96 -6.69
N ARG A 199 11.84 -10.62 -6.27
CA ARG A 199 11.47 -10.71 -4.85
C ARG A 199 12.53 -11.44 -4.02
N ILE A 200 13.08 -12.55 -4.50
CA ILE A 200 14.13 -13.31 -3.81
C ILE A 200 15.38 -12.43 -3.65
N LEU A 201 15.81 -11.77 -4.71
CA LEU A 201 16.99 -10.90 -4.72
C LEU A 201 16.83 -9.74 -3.73
N VAL A 202 15.73 -9.00 -3.80
CA VAL A 202 15.46 -7.85 -2.93
C VAL A 202 15.43 -8.29 -1.47
N LYS A 203 14.73 -9.39 -1.14
CA LYS A 203 14.69 -9.91 0.23
C LYS A 203 16.07 -10.33 0.74
N ALA A 204 16.85 -11.06 -0.06
CA ALA A 204 18.20 -11.47 0.31
C ALA A 204 19.12 -10.26 0.55
N ALA A 205 19.07 -9.26 -0.34
CA ALA A 205 19.89 -8.06 -0.26
C ALA A 205 19.62 -7.26 1.03
N PHE A 206 18.35 -7.06 1.40
CA PHE A 206 17.99 -6.29 2.59
C PHE A 206 18.06 -7.07 3.91
N ASN A 207 18.08 -8.41 3.89
CA ASN A 207 18.27 -9.22 5.09
C ASN A 207 19.62 -8.94 5.77
N GLN A 208 20.63 -8.53 5.00
CA GLN A 208 21.93 -8.08 5.51
C GLN A 208 22.22 -6.62 5.16
N ARG A 209 21.25 -5.71 5.40
CA ARG A 209 21.29 -4.29 5.01
C ARG A 209 22.61 -3.54 5.25
N ARG A 210 23.34 -3.86 6.33
CA ARG A 210 24.60 -3.20 6.70
C ARG A 210 25.84 -3.74 5.95
N LYS A 211 25.72 -4.86 5.24
CA LYS A 211 26.79 -5.50 4.47
C LYS A 211 26.74 -5.06 3.01
N GLN A 212 27.88 -5.15 2.33
CA GLN A 212 27.94 -5.04 0.87
C GLN A 212 27.10 -6.14 0.22
N LEU A 213 26.54 -5.83 -0.94
CA LEU A 213 25.62 -6.70 -1.67
C LEU A 213 26.25 -8.06 -1.95
N ARG A 214 27.54 -8.12 -2.36
CA ARG A 214 28.28 -9.39 -2.56
C ARG A 214 28.14 -10.39 -1.43
N ASN A 215 28.07 -9.92 -0.19
CA ASN A 215 27.93 -10.79 0.98
C ASN A 215 26.46 -11.15 1.24
N ALA A 216 25.56 -10.21 0.99
CA ALA A 216 24.13 -10.39 1.22
C ALA A 216 23.50 -11.40 0.24
N VAL A 217 23.97 -11.43 -1.00
CA VAL A 217 23.36 -12.23 -2.09
C VAL A 217 24.27 -13.34 -2.63
N ARG A 218 25.32 -13.71 -1.90
CA ARG A 218 26.34 -14.68 -2.35
C ARG A 218 25.76 -16.00 -2.86
N SER A 219 24.64 -16.47 -2.30
CA SER A 219 23.98 -17.71 -2.70
C SER A 219 23.19 -17.62 -4.02
N LEU A 220 22.99 -16.41 -4.55
CA LEU A 220 22.15 -16.17 -5.73
C LEU A 220 22.96 -15.96 -7.02
N PHE A 221 24.28 -15.80 -6.92
CA PHE A 221 25.16 -15.44 -8.04
C PHE A 221 26.46 -16.27 -8.02
N SER A 222 27.07 -16.45 -9.19
CA SER A 222 28.40 -17.08 -9.29
C SER A 222 29.51 -16.16 -8.76
N THR A 223 30.67 -16.74 -8.43
CA THR A 223 31.83 -15.99 -7.93
C THR A 223 32.38 -14.97 -8.92
N GLU A 224 32.21 -15.23 -10.22
CA GLU A 224 32.64 -14.40 -11.33
C GLU A 224 31.72 -13.18 -11.46
N VAL A 225 30.40 -13.38 -11.42
CA VAL A 225 29.40 -12.29 -11.46
C VAL A 225 29.59 -11.34 -10.27
N LEU A 226 29.85 -11.88 -9.08
CA LEU A 226 30.06 -11.09 -7.86
C LEU A 226 31.30 -10.18 -7.89
N GLN A 227 32.18 -10.28 -8.90
CA GLN A 227 33.29 -9.35 -9.08
C GLN A 227 32.86 -7.98 -9.60
N ASP A 228 31.67 -7.86 -10.19
CA ASP A 228 31.17 -6.58 -10.70
C ASP A 228 31.12 -5.52 -9.58
N PRO A 229 31.61 -4.28 -9.83
CA PRO A 229 31.60 -3.19 -8.85
C PRO A 229 30.23 -2.88 -8.24
N ILE A 230 29.11 -3.18 -8.92
CA ILE A 230 27.76 -3.02 -8.38
C ILE A 230 27.59 -3.77 -7.06
N PHE A 231 28.25 -4.93 -6.90
CA PHE A 231 28.17 -5.73 -5.68
C PHE A 231 29.02 -5.19 -4.51
N ASN A 232 29.81 -4.12 -4.72
CA ASN A 232 30.47 -3.37 -3.64
C ASN A 232 29.52 -2.40 -2.94
N GLN A 233 28.39 -2.07 -3.55
CA GLN A 233 27.37 -1.22 -2.96
C GLN A 233 26.58 -1.98 -1.90
N ARG A 234 25.87 -1.26 -1.03
CA ARG A 234 24.87 -1.83 -0.11
C ARG A 234 23.50 -1.83 -0.77
N ALA A 235 22.61 -2.73 -0.33
CA ALA A 235 21.26 -2.87 -0.88
C ALA A 235 20.50 -1.53 -0.93
N GLU A 236 20.66 -0.66 0.08
CA GLU A 236 19.97 0.62 0.13
C GLU A 236 20.45 1.64 -0.92
N GLN A 237 21.54 1.38 -1.62
CA GLN A 237 22.10 2.27 -2.66
C GLN A 237 21.63 1.90 -4.06
N LEU A 238 21.06 0.71 -4.26
CA LEU A 238 20.61 0.24 -5.56
C LEU A 238 19.25 0.84 -5.94
N SER A 239 19.18 1.32 -7.18
CA SER A 239 17.92 1.62 -7.86
C SER A 239 17.12 0.36 -8.15
N ILE A 240 15.84 0.54 -8.47
CA ILE A 240 14.91 -0.56 -8.75
C ILE A 240 15.30 -1.23 -10.07
N GLU A 241 15.73 -0.44 -11.06
CA GLU A 241 16.23 -0.88 -12.36
C GLU A 241 17.51 -1.70 -12.21
N GLN A 242 18.41 -1.30 -11.31
CA GLN A 242 19.61 -2.09 -10.98
C GLN A 242 19.25 -3.44 -10.35
N PHE A 243 18.31 -3.47 -9.39
CA PHE A 243 17.82 -4.74 -8.85
C PHE A 243 17.20 -5.61 -9.95
N ALA A 244 16.39 -5.03 -10.82
CA ALA A 244 15.75 -5.75 -11.92
C ALA A 244 16.77 -6.31 -12.92
N ALA A 245 17.76 -5.52 -13.33
CA ALA A 245 18.82 -5.96 -14.23
C ALA A 245 19.65 -7.12 -13.65
N LEU A 246 19.94 -7.09 -12.34
CA LEU A 246 20.68 -8.16 -11.67
C LEU A 246 19.94 -9.50 -11.69
N THR A 247 18.62 -9.53 -11.79
CA THR A 247 17.87 -10.79 -11.85
C THR A 247 18.25 -11.67 -13.04
N PHE A 248 18.69 -11.07 -14.17
CA PHE A 248 19.14 -11.82 -15.34
C PHE A 248 20.48 -12.53 -15.15
N GLN A 249 21.25 -12.13 -14.14
CA GLN A 249 22.57 -12.69 -13.82
C GLN A 249 22.54 -13.67 -12.65
N MET A 250 21.36 -13.88 -12.04
CA MET A 250 21.19 -14.89 -11.00
C MET A 250 21.42 -16.30 -11.56
N ASN A 251 21.86 -17.22 -10.69
CA ASN A 251 21.95 -18.63 -11.02
C ASN A 251 20.60 -19.24 -11.41
#